data_AF-A0A6G3MHV5-F1
#
_entry.id   AF-A0A6G3MHV5-F1
#
_cell.length_a   1.000
_cell.length_b   1.000
_cell.length_c   1.000
_cell.angle_alpha   90.00
_cell.angle_beta   90.00
_cell.angle_gamma   90.00
#
_symmetry.space_group_name_H-M   'P 1'
#
loop_
_entity.id
_entity.type
_entity.pdbx_description
1 polymer ?
#
loop_
_entity_poly.entity_id
_entity_poly.type
_entity_poly.pdbx_seq_one_letter_code
_entity_poly.pdbx_strand_id
1 'polypeptide(L)'
;MLNNPKFDPNLKFKAMEKILEFCSVGNFATIPPDIWKCLKDLWGLTKFSELVEEAEKYHLNPSTKKLVMDMERISCASYTPVDADILLARVKTTGIKELQFSFRDIIFQIFDVGGQRSERKKWVHCFENVNALLFCASMSEYDQTLIEDNTTNRMKESLKLFSSVLNNPWFVNSSIILFLNKTDLLEEKIQHTPLSVCFPEYTGRI
;
A
#
# COMPACT_ATOMS: atom_id res chain seq x y z
N MET A 1 33.35 14.74 24.34
CA MET A 1 32.14 14.11 24.92
C MET A 1 30.94 14.90 24.41
N LEU A 2 30.30 14.42 23.35
CA LEU A 2 29.13 15.07 22.75
C LEU A 2 27.89 14.70 23.59
N ASN A 3 27.20 15.72 24.07
CA ASN A 3 25.96 15.62 24.83
C ASN A 3 24.90 14.85 24.03
N ASN A 4 24.65 13.60 24.42
CA ASN A 4 23.46 12.88 24.01
C ASN A 4 22.29 13.44 24.84
N PRO A 5 21.26 14.07 24.23
CA PRO A 5 20.17 14.65 25.00
C PRO A 5 19.47 13.52 25.76
N LYS A 6 19.46 13.67 27.09
CA LYS A 6 18.92 12.69 28.04
C LYS A 6 17.49 12.33 27.66
N PHE A 7 17.24 11.03 27.62
CA PHE A 7 15.95 10.38 27.47
C PHE A 7 14.95 10.90 28.53
N ASP A 8 14.00 11.75 28.15
CA ASP A 8 12.86 12.16 28.99
C ASP A 8 11.58 11.41 28.55
N PRO A 9 11.12 10.43 29.34
CA PRO A 9 9.90 9.68 29.06
C PRO A 9 8.63 10.56 29.06
N ASN A 10 8.59 11.64 29.84
CA ASN A 10 7.38 12.46 30.02
C ASN A 10 7.09 13.32 28.78
N LEU A 11 8.13 13.70 28.03
CA LEU A 11 7.97 14.49 26.81
C LEU A 11 7.31 13.66 25.69
N LYS A 12 7.61 12.37 25.62
CA LYS A 12 7.05 11.44 24.62
C LYS A 12 5.59 11.09 24.90
N PHE A 13 5.22 10.88 26.16
CA PHE A 13 3.82 10.65 26.56
C PHE A 13 2.94 11.86 26.19
N LYS A 14 3.41 13.08 26.47
CA LYS A 14 2.70 14.31 26.06
C LYS A 14 2.59 14.46 24.54
N ALA A 15 3.63 14.09 23.79
CA ALA A 15 3.57 14.10 22.33
C ALA A 15 2.52 13.12 21.79
N MET A 16 2.43 11.91 22.36
CA MET A 16 1.41 10.93 22.01
C MET A 16 0.00 11.42 22.36
N GLU A 17 -0.21 11.98 23.56
CA GLU A 17 -1.50 12.57 23.97
C GLU A 17 -1.96 13.66 23.00
N LYS A 18 -1.07 14.57 22.60
CA LYS A 18 -1.38 15.62 21.62
C LYS A 18 -1.77 15.06 20.26
N ILE A 19 -1.06 14.03 19.78
CA ILE A 19 -1.40 13.37 18.51
C ILE A 19 -2.78 12.71 18.63
N LEU A 20 -3.06 12.01 19.73
CA LEU A 20 -4.35 11.36 19.97
C LEU A 20 -5.51 12.37 20.05
N GLU A 21 -5.30 13.49 20.75
CA GLU A 21 -6.26 14.58 20.84
C GLU A 21 -6.54 15.17 19.44
N PHE A 22 -5.50 15.48 18.66
CA PHE A 22 -5.65 15.97 17.29
C PHE A 22 -6.42 14.98 16.41
N CYS A 23 -6.07 13.69 16.48
CA CYS A 23 -6.78 12.63 15.77
C CYS A 23 -8.25 12.51 16.19
N SER A 24 -8.59 12.79 17.44
CA SER A 24 -9.97 12.74 17.94
C SER A 24 -10.88 13.85 17.38
N VAL A 25 -10.31 15.00 17.00
CA VAL A 25 -11.05 16.15 16.45
C VAL A 25 -11.38 15.95 14.97
N GLY A 26 -10.52 15.24 14.23
CA GLY A 26 -10.80 14.78 12.86
C GLY A 26 -10.65 15.83 11.74
N ASN A 27 -10.18 17.05 12.02
CA ASN A 27 -9.91 18.05 10.98
C ASN A 27 -8.46 17.96 10.47
N PHE A 28 -8.25 17.15 9.45
CA PHE A 28 -6.93 16.90 8.84
C PHE A 28 -6.60 17.81 7.66
N ALA A 29 -7.41 18.83 7.38
CA ALA A 29 -7.18 19.72 6.24
C ALA A 29 -5.84 20.46 6.36
N THR A 30 -5.40 20.72 7.59
CA THR A 30 -4.07 21.27 7.92
C THR A 30 -3.51 20.50 9.10
N ILE A 31 -2.24 20.10 9.01
CA ILE A 31 -1.53 19.45 10.12
C ILE A 31 -0.65 20.51 10.79
N PRO A 32 -0.94 20.92 12.03
CA PRO A 32 -0.22 22.00 12.69
C PRO A 32 1.28 21.68 12.89
N PRO A 33 2.16 22.71 12.93
CA PRO A 33 3.59 22.54 13.15
C PRO A 33 4.00 21.72 14.36
N ASP A 34 3.27 21.83 15.47
CA ASP A 34 3.53 21.05 16.67
C ASP A 34 3.14 19.58 16.51
N ILE A 35 2.09 19.27 15.76
CA ILE A 35 1.64 17.90 15.50
C ILE A 35 2.62 17.15 14.59
N TRP A 36 2.99 17.70 13.42
CA TRP A 36 3.90 16.99 12.54
C TRP A 36 5.32 16.89 13.10
N LYS A 37 5.75 17.84 13.96
CA LYS A 37 7.01 17.72 14.72
C LYS A 37 6.96 16.55 15.69
N CYS A 38 5.87 16.42 16.45
CA CYS A 38 5.68 15.28 17.34
C CYS A 38 5.72 13.94 16.56
N LEU A 39 5.12 13.89 15.37
CA LEU A 39 5.16 12.69 14.51
C LEU A 39 6.57 12.38 14.00
N LYS A 40 7.32 13.39 13.52
CA LYS A 40 8.73 13.23 13.12
C LYS A 40 9.59 12.74 14.28
N ASP A 41 9.46 13.35 15.46
CA ASP A 41 10.24 13.01 16.65
C ASP A 41 9.94 11.57 17.12
N LEU A 42 8.67 11.17 17.07
CA LEU A 42 8.25 9.80 17.38
C LEU A 42 8.86 8.80 16.39
N TRP A 43 8.84 9.11 15.09
CA TRP A 43 9.40 8.26 14.03
C TRP A 43 10.93 8.17 14.08
N GLY A 44 11.60 9.19 14.62
CA GLY A 44 13.04 9.16 14.89
C GLY A 44 13.45 8.22 16.03
N LEU A 45 12.51 7.69 16.81
CA LEU A 45 12.80 6.72 17.86
C LEU A 45 13.00 5.33 17.27
N THR A 46 14.18 4.74 17.46
CA THR A 46 14.51 3.40 16.96
C THR A 46 13.44 2.36 17.31
N LYS A 47 13.03 2.28 18.58
CA LYS A 47 11.98 1.36 19.03
C LYS A 47 10.62 1.57 18.36
N PHE A 48 10.28 2.80 18.02
CA PHE A 48 9.03 3.09 17.33
C PHE A 48 9.13 2.72 15.85
N SER A 49 10.27 3.00 15.19
CA SER A 49 10.51 2.53 13.82
C SER A 49 10.49 1.01 13.73
N GLU A 50 11.14 0.31 14.66
CA GLU A 50 11.14 -1.16 14.75
C GLU A 50 9.71 -1.69 14.94
N LEU A 51 8.95 -1.12 15.90
CA LEU A 51 7.55 -1.49 16.12
C LEU A 51 6.69 -1.25 14.87
N VAL A 52 6.93 -0.17 14.15
CA VAL A 52 6.19 0.18 12.94
C VAL A 52 6.54 -0.76 11.77
N GLU A 53 7.80 -1.16 11.66
CA GLU A 53 8.24 -2.16 10.69
C GLU A 53 7.60 -3.54 10.99
N GLU A 54 7.50 -3.92 12.27
CA GLU A 54 6.69 -5.07 12.68
C GLU A 54 5.19 -4.88 12.40
N ALA A 55 4.72 -3.63 12.46
CA ALA A 55 3.32 -3.26 12.22
C ALA A 55 2.90 -3.29 10.74
N GLU A 56 3.79 -3.63 9.80
CA GLU A 56 3.36 -4.05 8.47
C GLU A 56 2.33 -5.20 8.54
N LYS A 57 2.43 -6.06 9.57
CA LYS A 57 1.44 -7.10 9.88
C LYS A 57 0.05 -6.55 10.20
N TYR A 58 -0.05 -5.29 10.63
CA TYR A 58 -1.30 -4.59 10.94
C TYR A 58 -1.78 -3.69 9.80
N HIS A 59 -1.36 -3.98 8.56
CA HIS A 59 -1.83 -3.31 7.34
C HIS A 59 -1.45 -1.84 7.22
N LEU A 60 -0.34 -1.43 7.84
CA LEU A 60 0.18 -0.08 7.65
C LEU A 60 0.58 0.16 6.18
N ASN A 61 0.30 1.36 5.66
CA ASN A 61 0.72 1.70 4.31
C ASN A 61 2.25 1.83 4.25
N PRO A 62 2.97 1.14 3.33
CA PRO A 62 4.41 1.29 3.16
C PRO A 62 4.86 2.74 2.93
N SER A 63 3.99 3.57 2.32
CA SER A 63 4.28 4.98 2.08
C SER A 63 4.26 5.85 3.36
N THR A 64 3.73 5.33 4.49
CA THR A 64 3.54 6.11 5.72
C THR A 64 4.84 6.72 6.21
N LYS A 65 5.94 5.95 6.26
CA LYS A 65 7.25 6.43 6.72
C LYS A 65 7.72 7.63 5.89
N LYS A 66 7.62 7.53 4.55
CA LYS A 66 8.03 8.61 3.64
C LYS A 66 7.16 9.86 3.81
N LEU A 67 5.84 9.69 3.91
CA LEU A 67 4.90 10.79 4.12
C LEU A 67 5.12 11.51 5.47
N VAL A 68 5.41 10.77 6.54
CA VAL A 68 5.71 11.35 7.86
C VAL A 68 7.04 12.13 7.84
N MET A 69 8.06 11.61 7.17
CA MET A 69 9.35 12.31 7.06
C MET A 69 9.24 13.61 6.23
N ASP A 70 8.35 13.63 5.24
CA ASP A 70 8.11 14.80 4.38
C ASP A 70 6.98 15.71 4.92
N MET A 71 6.45 15.44 6.12
CA MET A 71 5.23 16.06 6.63
C MET A 71 5.34 17.58 6.81
N GLU A 72 6.53 18.10 7.09
CA GLU A 72 6.81 19.55 7.12
C GLU A 72 6.54 20.23 5.77
N ARG A 73 6.95 19.59 4.67
CA ARG A 73 6.71 20.07 3.31
C ARG A 73 5.23 19.91 2.94
N ILE A 74 4.65 18.76 3.25
CA ILE A 74 3.26 18.42 2.88
C ILE A 74 2.23 19.25 3.68
N SER A 75 2.57 19.68 4.90
CA SER A 75 1.70 20.49 5.75
C SER A 75 1.82 21.99 5.50
N CYS A 76 2.65 22.42 4.56
CA CYS A 76 2.82 23.82 4.22
C CYS A 76 1.57 24.36 3.52
N ALA A 77 1.14 25.59 3.84
CA ALA A 77 -0.05 26.19 3.22
C ALA A 77 0.06 26.38 1.70
N SER A 78 1.28 26.49 1.17
CA SER A 78 1.55 26.59 -0.27
C SER A 78 1.90 25.24 -0.92
N TYR A 79 1.68 24.12 -0.22
CA TYR A 79 2.00 22.79 -0.73
C TYR A 79 1.19 22.48 -1.99
N THR A 80 1.90 22.09 -3.04
CA THR A 80 1.32 21.50 -4.25
C THR A 80 1.95 20.11 -4.42
N PRO A 81 1.15 19.03 -4.52
CA PRO A 81 1.69 17.69 -4.69
C PRO A 81 2.54 17.58 -5.95
N VAL A 82 3.72 16.97 -5.82
CA VAL A 82 4.47 16.51 -7.00
C VAL A 82 4.00 15.10 -7.38
N ASP A 83 4.33 14.63 -8.59
CA ASP A 83 3.92 13.31 -9.08
C ASP A 83 4.27 12.18 -8.09
N ALA A 84 5.45 12.27 -7.46
CA ALA A 84 5.86 11.32 -6.43
C ALA A 84 4.90 11.28 -5.23
N ASP A 85 4.37 12.42 -4.80
CA ASP A 85 3.40 12.48 -3.68
C ASP A 85 2.07 11.84 -4.07
N ILE A 86 1.63 12.07 -5.30
CA ILE A 86 0.40 11.50 -5.85
C ILE A 86 0.51 9.97 -5.89
N LEU A 87 1.67 9.44 -6.26
CA LEU A 87 1.93 8.00 -6.28
C LEU A 87 1.96 7.39 -4.87
N LEU A 88 2.39 8.14 -3.85
CA LEU A 88 2.38 7.71 -2.45
C LEU A 88 0.98 7.79 -1.80
N ALA A 89 0.10 8.62 -2.36
CA ALA A 89 -1.28 8.75 -1.92
C ALA A 89 -2.07 7.48 -2.28
N ARG A 90 -2.01 6.48 -1.39
CA ARG A 90 -2.70 5.20 -1.55
C ARG A 90 -4.22 5.36 -1.37
N VAL A 91 -4.88 5.87 -2.40
CA VAL A 91 -6.34 5.96 -2.46
C VAL A 91 -6.87 4.67 -3.08
N LYS A 92 -7.73 3.97 -2.33
CA LYS A 92 -8.38 2.75 -2.82
C LYS A 92 -9.30 3.11 -3.99
N THR A 93 -9.11 2.48 -5.16
CA THR A 93 -10.08 2.57 -6.26
C THR A 93 -11.40 1.93 -5.82
N THR A 94 -12.47 2.70 -5.92
CA THR A 94 -13.85 2.25 -5.76
C THR A 94 -14.58 2.41 -7.09
N GLY A 95 -15.43 1.44 -7.41
CA GLY A 95 -16.14 1.40 -8.68
C GLY A 95 -15.21 1.07 -9.86
N ILE A 96 -15.60 1.58 -11.02
CA ILE A 96 -14.92 1.42 -12.29
C ILE A 96 -14.58 2.82 -12.80
N LYS A 97 -13.32 3.05 -13.15
CA LYS A 97 -12.87 4.28 -13.78
C LYS A 97 -12.43 3.97 -15.20
N GLU A 98 -12.88 4.80 -16.12
CA GLU A 98 -12.52 4.69 -17.52
C GLU A 98 -11.54 5.80 -17.90
N LEU A 99 -10.49 5.42 -18.63
CA LEU A 99 -9.51 6.34 -19.19
C LEU A 99 -9.34 6.02 -20.67
N GLN A 100 -9.47 7.05 -21.51
CA GLN A 100 -9.23 6.93 -22.94
C GLN A 100 -8.06 7.84 -23.35
N PHE A 101 -7.10 7.28 -24.08
CA PHE A 101 -5.99 8.05 -24.66
C PHE A 101 -5.54 7.45 -25.99
N SER A 102 -4.81 8.21 -26.78
CA SER A 102 -4.20 7.73 -28.03
C SER A 102 -2.69 7.59 -27.88
N PHE A 103 -2.14 6.53 -28.46
CA PHE A 103 -0.70 6.31 -28.53
C PHE A 103 -0.35 5.60 -29.85
N ARG A 104 0.52 6.22 -30.66
CA ARG A 104 0.92 5.70 -31.99
C ARG A 104 -0.29 5.36 -32.87
N ASP A 105 -1.25 6.29 -32.95
CA ASP A 105 -2.51 6.17 -33.72
C ASP A 105 -3.45 5.04 -33.27
N ILE A 106 -3.17 4.41 -32.12
CA ILE A 106 -4.05 3.42 -31.48
C ILE A 106 -4.77 4.11 -30.33
N ILE A 107 -6.10 3.96 -30.28
CA ILE A 107 -6.92 4.42 -29.16
C ILE A 107 -6.94 3.32 -28.10
N PHE A 108 -6.44 3.64 -26.91
CA PHE A 108 -6.52 2.80 -25.73
C PHE A 108 -7.71 3.25 -24.88
N GLN A 109 -8.53 2.28 -24.48
CA GLN A 109 -9.57 2.43 -23.47
C GLN A 109 -9.22 1.51 -22.31
N ILE A 110 -8.88 2.11 -21.17
CA ILE A 110 -8.48 1.41 -19.95
C ILE A 110 -9.60 1.51 -18.93
N PHE A 111 -9.97 0.37 -18.37
CA PHE A 111 -10.89 0.27 -17.25
C PHE A 111 -10.08 -0.09 -15.99
N ASP A 112 -9.94 0.85 -15.07
CA ASP A 112 -9.40 0.61 -13.73
C ASP A 112 -10.54 0.17 -12.80
N VAL A 113 -10.43 -1.05 -12.27
CA VAL A 113 -11.44 -1.67 -11.41
C VAL A 113 -10.90 -1.91 -10.01
N GLY A 114 -11.68 -1.59 -8.99
CA GLY A 114 -11.31 -1.89 -7.61
C GLY A 114 -11.08 -3.40 -7.38
N GLY A 115 -9.93 -3.77 -6.81
CA GLY A 115 -9.55 -5.17 -6.55
C GLY A 115 -10.08 -5.79 -5.25
N GLN A 116 -10.58 -4.96 -4.34
CA GLN A 116 -11.12 -5.39 -3.04
C GLN A 116 -12.35 -6.29 -3.22
N ARG A 117 -12.58 -7.23 -2.30
CA ARG A 117 -13.69 -8.21 -2.42
C ARG A 117 -15.06 -7.55 -2.63
N SER A 118 -15.31 -6.39 -2.03
CA SER A 118 -16.56 -5.62 -2.19
C SER A 118 -16.78 -5.09 -3.62
N GLU A 119 -15.70 -4.84 -4.36
CA GLU A 119 -15.74 -4.22 -5.68
C GLU A 119 -15.86 -5.25 -6.81
N ARG A 120 -15.45 -6.49 -6.57
CA ARG A 120 -15.36 -7.54 -7.61
C ARG A 120 -16.70 -7.89 -8.27
N LYS A 121 -17.82 -7.71 -7.58
CA LYS A 121 -19.16 -7.90 -8.20
C LYS A 121 -19.40 -6.95 -9.37
N LYS A 122 -18.72 -5.80 -9.40
CA LYS A 122 -18.86 -4.77 -10.45
C LYS A 122 -18.07 -5.11 -11.70
N TRP A 123 -17.07 -6.00 -11.61
CA TRP A 123 -16.15 -6.30 -12.70
C TRP A 123 -16.86 -6.78 -13.98
N VAL A 124 -17.98 -7.50 -13.85
CA VAL A 124 -18.78 -7.97 -15.00
C VAL A 124 -19.20 -6.84 -15.94
N HIS A 125 -19.31 -5.59 -15.45
CA HIS A 125 -19.70 -4.44 -16.27
C HIS A 125 -18.62 -3.98 -17.26
N CYS A 126 -17.40 -4.51 -17.20
CA CYS A 126 -16.30 -4.14 -18.09
C CYS A 126 -15.66 -5.36 -18.80
N PHE A 127 -16.33 -6.52 -18.82
CA PHE A 127 -15.77 -7.77 -19.36
C PHE A 127 -16.06 -8.01 -20.85
N GLU A 128 -16.93 -7.20 -21.44
CA GLU A 128 -17.28 -7.34 -22.85
C GLU A 128 -16.17 -6.77 -23.77
N ASN A 129 -15.79 -7.54 -24.80
CA ASN A 129 -14.83 -7.13 -25.83
C ASN A 129 -13.45 -6.67 -25.32
N VAL A 130 -12.98 -7.25 -24.21
CA VAL A 130 -11.65 -6.94 -23.65
C VAL A 130 -10.54 -7.54 -24.53
N ASN A 131 -9.69 -6.69 -25.12
CA ASN A 131 -8.54 -7.16 -25.91
C ASN A 131 -7.44 -7.77 -25.02
N ALA A 132 -7.17 -7.15 -23.88
CA ALA A 132 -6.15 -7.59 -22.94
C ALA A 132 -6.57 -7.34 -21.49
N LEU A 133 -6.30 -8.31 -20.62
CA LEU A 133 -6.45 -8.19 -19.18
C LEU A 133 -5.07 -8.01 -18.55
N LEU A 134 -4.91 -6.94 -17.78
CA LEU A 134 -3.71 -6.66 -17.00
C LEU A 134 -3.97 -7.07 -15.55
N PHE A 135 -3.33 -8.15 -15.11
CA PHE A 135 -3.42 -8.62 -13.73
C PHE A 135 -2.17 -8.22 -12.95
N CYS A 136 -2.32 -7.40 -11.91
CA CYS A 136 -1.21 -6.99 -11.05
C CYS A 136 -1.21 -7.79 -9.74
N ALA A 137 -0.17 -8.60 -9.52
CA ALA A 137 0.04 -9.37 -8.30
C ALA A 137 1.20 -8.77 -7.50
N SER A 138 1.01 -8.53 -6.19
CA SER A 138 2.07 -8.04 -5.31
C SER A 138 2.94 -9.19 -4.83
N MET A 139 4.24 -9.14 -5.14
CA MET A 139 5.19 -10.19 -4.76
C MET A 139 5.59 -10.14 -3.28
N SER A 140 5.49 -8.98 -2.64
CA SER A 140 5.91 -8.77 -1.24
C SER A 140 4.85 -9.07 -0.16
N GLU A 141 3.69 -9.61 -0.55
CA GLU A 141 2.55 -9.85 0.35
C GLU A 141 2.38 -11.32 0.76
N TYR A 142 3.42 -12.14 0.57
CA TYR A 142 3.40 -13.57 0.90
C TYR A 142 3.31 -13.85 2.41
N ASP A 143 3.71 -12.91 3.25
CA ASP A 143 3.65 -12.99 4.71
C ASP A 143 2.48 -12.21 5.32
N GLN A 144 1.56 -11.68 4.50
CA GLN A 144 0.47 -10.80 4.93
C GLN A 144 -0.91 -11.47 4.77
N THR A 145 -1.85 -11.05 5.61
CA THR A 145 -3.27 -11.43 5.49
C THR A 145 -4.10 -10.30 4.87
N LEU A 146 -5.31 -10.61 4.38
CA LEU A 146 -6.25 -9.61 3.88
C LEU A 146 -6.74 -8.70 5.02
N ILE A 147 -7.03 -7.44 4.69
CA ILE A 147 -7.61 -6.50 5.66
C ILE A 147 -9.04 -6.92 6.00
N GLU A 148 -9.76 -7.45 5.02
CA GLU A 148 -11.19 -7.77 5.11
C GLU A 148 -11.50 -8.89 6.12
N ASP A 149 -10.57 -9.83 6.35
CA ASP A 149 -10.81 -10.99 7.23
C ASP A 149 -9.65 -11.33 8.18
N ASN A 150 -8.50 -10.65 8.07
CA ASN A 150 -7.28 -10.88 8.87
C ASN A 150 -6.78 -12.34 8.91
N THR A 151 -7.26 -13.22 8.04
CA THR A 151 -7.03 -14.66 8.12
C THR A 151 -6.55 -15.24 6.79
N THR A 152 -7.10 -14.76 5.67
CA THR A 152 -6.70 -15.23 4.35
C THR A 152 -5.35 -14.60 3.97
N ASN A 153 -4.36 -15.41 3.62
CA ASN A 153 -3.09 -14.94 3.07
C ASN A 153 -3.29 -14.20 1.73
N ARG A 154 -2.68 -13.02 1.57
CA ARG A 154 -2.88 -12.16 0.40
C ARG A 154 -2.37 -12.78 -0.91
N MET A 155 -1.20 -13.39 -0.88
CA MET A 155 -0.64 -14.04 -2.08
C MET A 155 -1.48 -15.24 -2.52
N LYS A 156 -1.97 -16.06 -1.57
CA LYS A 156 -2.90 -17.15 -1.87
C LYS A 156 -4.24 -16.66 -2.43
N GLU A 157 -4.79 -15.57 -1.87
CA GLU A 157 -5.99 -14.93 -2.44
C GLU A 157 -5.73 -14.43 -3.86
N SER A 158 -4.58 -13.80 -4.12
CA SER A 158 -4.20 -13.33 -5.45
C SER A 158 -4.09 -14.48 -6.46
N LEU A 159 -3.49 -15.60 -6.07
CA LEU A 159 -3.41 -16.80 -6.91
C LEU A 159 -4.81 -17.38 -7.21
N LYS A 160 -5.68 -17.47 -6.20
CA LYS A 160 -7.06 -17.93 -6.36
C LYS A 160 -7.84 -17.01 -7.30
N LEU A 161 -7.70 -15.70 -7.14
CA LEU A 161 -8.34 -14.69 -7.99
C LEU A 161 -7.83 -14.79 -9.42
N PHE A 162 -6.52 -14.90 -9.62
CA PHE A 162 -5.93 -15.05 -10.95
C PHE A 162 -6.45 -16.32 -11.64
N SER A 163 -6.48 -17.45 -10.95
CA SER A 163 -7.07 -18.69 -11.46
C SER A 163 -8.55 -18.50 -11.87
N SER A 164 -9.34 -17.78 -11.07
CA SER A 164 -10.74 -17.50 -11.42
C SER A 164 -10.89 -16.63 -12.67
N VAL A 165 -9.97 -15.69 -12.90
CA VAL A 165 -9.93 -14.83 -14.08
C VAL A 165 -9.56 -15.65 -15.32
N LEU A 166 -8.52 -16.48 -15.22
CA LEU A 166 -8.08 -17.34 -16.33
C LEU A 166 -9.17 -18.33 -16.78
N ASN A 167 -9.98 -18.82 -15.86
CA ASN A 167 -11.06 -19.76 -16.15
C ASN A 167 -12.39 -19.07 -16.51
N ASN A 168 -12.42 -17.74 -16.61
CA ASN A 168 -13.64 -17.01 -16.91
C ASN A 168 -13.92 -16.99 -18.44
N PRO A 169 -15.11 -17.44 -18.90
CA PRO A 169 -15.47 -17.44 -20.32
C PRO A 169 -15.33 -16.09 -21.03
N TRP A 170 -15.51 -14.98 -20.31
CA TRP A 170 -15.37 -13.63 -20.86
C TRP A 170 -13.96 -13.33 -21.39
N PHE A 171 -12.92 -14.01 -20.88
CA PHE A 171 -11.52 -13.75 -21.21
C PHE A 171 -10.89 -14.80 -22.11
N VAL A 172 -11.66 -15.74 -22.66
CA VAL A 172 -11.14 -16.85 -23.50
C VAL A 172 -10.34 -16.34 -24.71
N ASN A 173 -10.76 -15.21 -25.28
CA ASN A 173 -10.10 -14.60 -26.44
C ASN A 173 -9.22 -13.39 -26.07
N SER A 174 -9.11 -13.06 -24.78
CA SER A 174 -8.33 -11.92 -24.30
C SER A 174 -6.87 -12.31 -24.09
N SER A 175 -5.94 -11.42 -24.41
CA SER A 175 -4.55 -11.58 -23.99
C SER A 175 -4.44 -11.36 -22.48
N ILE A 176 -3.71 -12.23 -21.77
CA ILE A 176 -3.48 -12.06 -20.33
C ILE A 176 -2.05 -11.57 -20.10
N ILE A 177 -1.91 -10.42 -19.43
CA ILE A 177 -0.62 -9.83 -19.06
C ILE A 177 -0.55 -9.84 -17.53
N LEU A 178 0.42 -10.59 -16.98
CA LEU A 178 0.66 -10.68 -15.54
C LEU A 178 1.82 -9.76 -15.14
N PHE A 179 1.52 -8.77 -14.32
CA PHE A 179 2.53 -7.94 -13.66
C PHE A 179 2.81 -8.49 -12.27
N LEU A 180 4.03 -8.99 -12.08
CA LEU A 180 4.59 -9.31 -10.76
C LEU A 180 5.19 -8.03 -10.19
N ASN A 181 4.43 -7.33 -9.36
CA ASN A 181 4.79 -6.01 -8.85
C ASN A 181 5.47 -6.10 -7.48
N LYS A 182 6.16 -5.02 -7.08
CA LYS A 182 6.88 -4.88 -5.80
C LYS A 182 7.97 -5.93 -5.59
N THR A 183 8.73 -6.21 -6.65
CA THR A 183 9.86 -7.16 -6.63
C THR A 183 11.00 -6.64 -5.77
N ASP A 184 11.21 -5.33 -5.73
CA ASP A 184 12.10 -4.61 -4.82
C ASP A 184 11.79 -4.96 -3.34
N LEU A 185 10.52 -4.87 -2.95
CA LEU A 185 10.11 -5.21 -1.59
C LEU A 185 10.19 -6.72 -1.30
N LEU A 186 10.02 -7.57 -2.31
CA LEU A 186 10.25 -9.01 -2.16
C LEU A 186 11.73 -9.29 -1.87
N GLU A 187 12.63 -8.67 -2.63
CA GLU A 187 14.08 -8.85 -2.51
C GLU A 187 14.60 -8.49 -1.11
N GLU A 188 14.11 -7.39 -0.53
CA GLU A 188 14.42 -7.01 0.84
C GLU A 188 13.84 -8.01 1.84
N LYS A 189 12.56 -8.36 1.69
CA LYS A 189 11.85 -9.15 2.69
C LYS A 189 12.30 -10.60 2.76
N ILE A 190 12.68 -11.20 1.62
CA ILE A 190 13.08 -12.61 1.57
C ILE A 190 14.36 -12.89 2.36
N GLN A 191 15.19 -11.86 2.61
CA GLN A 191 16.38 -11.97 3.46
C GLN A 191 16.05 -12.29 4.92
N HIS A 192 14.84 -11.94 5.37
CA HIS A 192 14.43 -12.04 6.78
C HIS A 192 13.25 -12.98 7.00
N THR A 193 12.32 -13.07 6.04
CA THR A 193 11.14 -13.94 6.12
C THR A 193 11.14 -14.91 4.93
N PRO A 194 11.34 -16.22 5.16
CA PRO A 194 11.42 -17.17 4.06
C PRO A 194 10.07 -17.36 3.38
N LEU A 195 10.07 -17.62 2.07
CA LEU A 195 8.84 -17.83 1.28
C LEU A 195 8.01 -19.04 1.78
N SER A 196 8.65 -19.96 2.51
CA SER A 196 8.02 -21.15 3.09
C SER A 196 6.91 -20.84 4.11
N VAL A 197 6.84 -19.62 4.65
CA VAL A 197 5.70 -19.18 5.48
C VAL A 197 4.39 -19.17 4.70
N CYS A 198 4.45 -18.93 3.38
CA CYS A 198 3.31 -18.99 2.49
C CYS A 198 3.19 -20.35 1.80
N PHE A 199 4.30 -20.88 1.31
CA PHE A 199 4.38 -22.12 0.53
C PHE A 199 5.31 -23.12 1.22
N PRO A 200 4.83 -23.92 2.18
CA PRO A 200 5.65 -24.88 2.91
C PRO A 200 6.41 -25.88 2.03
N GLU A 201 5.89 -26.14 0.83
CA GLU A 201 6.47 -26.99 -0.20
C GLU A 201 7.65 -26.36 -0.95
N TYR A 202 7.88 -25.05 -0.80
CA TYR A 202 8.99 -24.35 -1.45
C TYR A 202 10.31 -24.73 -0.78
N THR A 203 11.16 -25.43 -1.54
CA THR A 203 12.47 -25.93 -1.08
C THR A 203 13.66 -25.11 -1.57
N GLY A 204 13.40 -23.98 -2.24
CA GLY A 204 14.44 -23.08 -2.72
C GLY A 204 15.23 -22.47 -1.56
N ARG A 205 16.53 -22.30 -1.76
CA ARG A 205 17.43 -21.61 -0.82
C ARG A 205 17.49 -20.13 -1.18
N ILE A 206 17.64 -19.29 -0.16
CA ILE A 206 17.95 -17.86 -0.31
C ILE A 206 19.42 -17.71 -0.64
#